data_AF-A0A7J9PXY9-F1
#
_entry.id   AF-A0A7J9PXY9-F1
#
_cell.length_a   1.000
_cell.length_b   1.000
_cell.length_c   1.000
_cell.angle_alpha   90.00
_cell.angle_beta   90.00
_cell.angle_gamma   90.00
#
_symmetry.space_group_name_H-M   'P 1'
#
loop_
_entity.id
_entity.type
_entity.pdbx_description
1 polymer ?
#
loop_
_entity_poly.entity_id
_entity_poly.type
_entity_poly.pdbx_seq_one_letter_code
_entity_poly.pdbx_strand_id
1 'polypeptide(L)'
;MEKILDFGGKRIRPDIRRLYDMKEVIYDKEFLENAENIELYYMYRGVFLDETDKKTMEENNLRYDITIIPPMKIGKEFVKTA
;
A
#
# COMPACT_ATOMS: atom_id res chain seq x y z
N MET A 1 0.31 15.07 -5.81
CA MET A 1 1.72 14.73 -5.50
C MET A 1 1.99 13.34 -6.05
N GLU A 2 3.05 13.18 -6.83
CA GLU A 2 3.45 11.86 -7.33
C GLU A 2 3.88 10.98 -6.15
N LYS A 3 3.29 9.79 -6.02
CA LYS A 3 3.58 8.84 -4.93
C LYS A 3 4.75 7.95 -5.34
N ILE A 4 5.88 8.54 -5.72
CA ILE A 4 7.09 7.78 -6.06
C ILE A 4 7.91 7.58 -4.80
N LEU A 5 8.38 6.35 -4.58
CA LEU A 5 9.37 6.04 -3.56
C LEU A 5 10.75 5.96 -4.21
N ASP A 6 11.68 6.77 -3.70
CA ASP A 6 13.10 6.65 -4.02
C ASP A 6 13.74 5.68 -3.00
N PHE A 7 14.15 4.50 -3.47
CA PHE A 7 14.72 3.44 -2.63
C PHE A 7 15.80 2.68 -3.41
N GLY A 8 16.98 2.47 -2.82
CA GLY A 8 18.08 1.76 -3.50
C GLY A 8 18.53 2.43 -4.81
N GLY A 9 18.41 3.76 -4.92
CA GLY A 9 18.67 4.49 -6.16
C GLY A 9 17.64 4.30 -7.27
N LYS A 10 16.52 3.61 -7.01
CA LYS A 10 15.42 3.35 -7.95
C LYS A 10 14.19 4.18 -7.61
N ARG A 11 13.46 4.61 -8.64
CA ARG A 11 12.16 5.29 -8.51
C ARG A 11 11.04 4.27 -8.69
N ILE A 12 10.32 3.96 -7.62
CA ILE A 12 9.32 2.87 -7.58
C ILE A 12 7.91 3.47 -7.53
N ARG A 13 7.01 2.96 -8.36
CA ARG A 13 5.57 3.28 -8.33
C ARG A 13 4.84 2.29 -7.42
N PRO A 14 3.83 2.73 -6.65
CA PRO A 14 3.11 1.87 -5.73
C PRO A 14 1.97 1.15 -6.44
N ASP A 15 1.63 -0.01 -5.90
CA ASP A 15 0.28 -0.55 -6.00
C ASP A 15 -0.61 0.25 -5.06
N ILE A 16 -1.73 0.76 -5.57
CA ILE A 16 -2.64 1.61 -4.83
C ILE A 16 -3.81 0.77 -4.33
N ARG A 17 -4.01 0.70 -3.01
CA ARG A 17 -5.25 0.18 -2.46
C ARG A 17 -6.31 1.26 -2.46
N ARG A 18 -7.46 0.99 -3.05
CA ARG A 18 -8.62 1.90 -3.05
C ARG A 18 -9.73 1.37 -2.15
N LEU A 19 -10.66 2.27 -1.78
CA LEU A 19 -11.78 1.95 -0.91
C LEU A 19 -12.61 0.77 -1.43
N TYR A 20 -12.84 0.71 -2.74
CA TYR A 20 -13.65 -0.35 -3.34
C TYR A 20 -12.95 -1.71 -3.37
N ASP A 21 -11.63 -1.76 -3.19
CA ASP A 21 -10.91 -3.01 -3.02
C ASP A 21 -11.10 -3.60 -1.61
N MET A 22 -11.64 -2.81 -0.67
CA MET A 22 -11.79 -3.16 0.74
C MET A 22 -13.24 -3.35 1.18
N LYS A 23 -14.22 -3.34 0.27
CA LYS A 23 -15.66 -3.33 0.58
C LYS A 23 -16.07 -4.37 1.62
N GLU A 24 -15.51 -5.58 1.54
CA GLU A 24 -15.84 -6.69 2.43
C GLU A 24 -15.37 -6.47 3.87
N VAL A 25 -14.30 -5.70 4.08
CA VAL A 25 -13.67 -5.48 5.40
C VAL A 25 -13.98 -4.11 6.02
N ILE A 26 -14.78 -3.27 5.34
CA ILE A 26 -15.30 -2.00 5.86
C ILE A 26 -16.46 -2.25 6.82
N TYR A 27 -16.39 -1.65 8.01
CA TYR A 27 -17.43 -1.74 9.02
C TYR A 27 -18.64 -0.87 8.70
N ASP A 28 -18.43 0.40 8.34
CA ASP A 28 -19.49 1.39 8.16
C ASP A 28 -20.12 1.30 6.75
N LYS A 29 -21.08 0.39 6.55
CA LYS A 29 -21.69 0.13 5.24
C LYS A 29 -22.51 1.31 4.70
N GLU A 30 -23.20 2.05 5.57
CA GLU A 30 -23.96 3.26 5.18
C GLU A 30 -23.04 4.35 4.61
N PHE A 31 -21.85 4.51 5.18
CA PHE A 31 -20.81 5.37 4.63
C PHE A 31 -20.37 4.87 3.24
N LEU A 32 -20.10 3.56 3.12
CA LEU A 32 -19.60 2.95 1.89
C LEU A 32 -20.58 3.09 0.71
N GLU A 33 -21.89 3.07 0.95
CA GLU A 33 -22.93 3.24 -0.09
C GLU A 33 -22.81 4.56 -0.84
N ASN A 34 -22.34 5.61 -0.17
CA ASN A 34 -22.27 6.98 -0.70
C ASN A 34 -20.83 7.46 -0.94
N ALA A 35 -19.82 6.64 -0.62
CA ALA A 35 -18.43 7.02 -0.68
C ALA A 35 -17.85 6.88 -2.10
N GLU A 36 -16.98 7.82 -2.48
CA GLU A 36 -16.18 7.70 -3.71
C GLU A 36 -15.06 6.66 -3.55
N ASN A 37 -14.58 6.12 -4.68
CA ASN A 37 -13.48 5.16 -4.70
C ASN A 37 -12.10 5.82 -4.49
N ILE A 38 -11.89 6.32 -3.28
CA ILE A 38 -10.67 7.02 -2.87
C ILE A 38 -9.48 6.07 -2.66
N GLU A 39 -8.27 6.61 -2.72
CA GLU A 39 -7.04 5.89 -2.39
C GLU A 39 -6.87 5.82 -0.87
N LEU A 40 -6.57 4.62 -0.35
CA LEU A 40 -6.42 4.39 1.09
C LEU A 40 -4.96 4.28 1.51
N TYR A 41 -4.16 3.49 0.78
CA TYR A 41 -2.74 3.32 1.07
C TYR A 41 -1.95 2.85 -0.15
N TYR A 42 -0.63 2.97 -0.06
CA TYR A 42 0.32 2.77 -1.15
C TYR A 42 1.30 1.67 -0.78
N MET A 43 1.40 0.62 -1.61
CA MET A 43 2.27 -0.53 -1.38
C MET A 43 3.41 -0.55 -2.41
N TYR A 44 4.64 -0.59 -1.94
CA TYR A 44 5.83 -0.77 -2.75
C TYR A 44 6.36 -2.18 -2.47
N ARG A 45 6.17 -3.07 -3.44
CA ARG A 45 6.36 -4.51 -3.25
C ARG A 45 7.71 -4.97 -3.77
N GLY A 46 8.37 -5.86 -3.03
CA GLY A 46 9.63 -6.48 -3.44
C GLY A 46 10.74 -5.45 -3.68
N VAL A 47 10.85 -4.45 -2.80
CA VAL A 47 11.90 -3.45 -2.88
C VAL A 47 13.19 -4.00 -2.28
N PHE A 48 14.32 -3.52 -2.79
CA PHE A 48 15.67 -3.96 -2.40
C PHE A 48 16.67 -2.81 -2.59
N LEU A 49 17.76 -2.81 -1.84
CA LEU A 49 18.74 -1.72 -1.82
C LEU A 49 19.63 -1.72 -3.06
N ASP A 50 20.12 -2.89 -3.45
CA ASP A 50 20.97 -3.09 -4.64
C ASP A 50 20.83 -4.54 -5.16
N GLU A 51 21.52 -4.88 -6.25
CA GLU A 51 21.42 -6.22 -6.86
C GLU A 51 22.01 -7.34 -5.97
N THR A 52 22.94 -7.03 -5.07
CA THR A 52 23.48 -7.99 -4.11
C THR A 52 22.44 -8.31 -3.04
N ASP A 53 21.76 -7.27 -2.54
CA ASP A 53 20.61 -7.40 -1.63
C ASP A 53 19.48 -8.21 -2.28
N LYS A 54 19.12 -7.88 -3.52
CA LYS A 54 18.11 -8.61 -4.30
C LYS A 54 18.41 -10.10 -4.40
N LYS A 55 19.64 -10.44 -4.80
CA LYS A 55 20.07 -11.84 -4.96
C LYS A 55 20.02 -12.58 -3.62
N THR A 56 20.49 -11.94 -2.55
CA THR A 56 20.45 -12.51 -1.20
C THR A 56 19.01 -12.78 -0.76
N MET A 57 18.09 -11.85 -1.02
CA MET A 57 16.67 -12.03 -0.73
C MET A 57 16.07 -13.18 -1.53
N GLU A 58 16.33 -13.26 -2.84
CA GLU A 58 15.81 -14.33 -3.71
C GLU A 58 16.32 -15.72 -3.30
N GLU A 59 17.62 -15.87 -3.02
CA GLU A 59 18.22 -17.13 -2.57
C GLU A 59 17.65 -17.63 -1.24
N ASN A 60 17.21 -16.71 -0.38
CA ASN A 60 16.61 -17.02 0.92
C ASN A 60 15.07 -16.96 0.90
N ASN A 61 14.46 -16.80 -0.27
CA ASN A 61 13.01 -16.68 -0.44
C ASN A 61 12.38 -15.57 0.44
N LEU A 62 13.10 -14.45 0.58
CA LEU A 62 12.69 -13.27 1.34
C LEU A 62 12.08 -12.22 0.42
N ARG A 63 11.17 -11.43 0.99
CA ARG A 63 10.57 -10.27 0.33
C ARG A 63 10.39 -9.14 1.33
N TYR A 64 10.70 -7.93 0.88
CA TYR A 64 10.53 -6.71 1.67
C TYR A 64 9.57 -5.77 0.93
N ASP A 65 8.54 -5.35 1.65
CA ASP A 65 7.50 -4.44 1.15
C ASP A 65 7.43 -3.21 2.07
N ILE A 66 7.22 -2.05 1.47
CA ILE A 66 6.95 -0.81 2.21
C ILE A 66 5.50 -0.42 1.96
N THR A 67 4.73 -0.18 3.01
CA THR A 67 3.37 0.36 2.90
C THR A 67 3.29 1.73 3.56
N ILE A 68 2.85 2.74 2.81
CA ILE A 68 2.57 4.08 3.33
C ILE A 68 1.07 4.20 3.58
N ILE A 69 0.69 4.29 4.85
CA ILE A 69 -0.70 4.49 5.29
C ILE A 69 -0.85 5.94 5.77
N PRO A 70 -1.46 6.84 4.97
CA PRO A 70 -1.71 8.21 5.39
C PRO A 70 -2.71 8.26 6.56
N PRO A 71 -2.60 9.29 7.43
CA PRO A 71 -3.57 9.48 8.51
C PRO A 71 -4.94 9.82 7.92
N MET A 72 -5.89 8.90 8.04
CA MET A 72 -7.24 9.05 7.48
C MET A 72 -8.25 8.18 8.25
N LYS A 73 -9.51 8.61 8.24
CA LYS A 73 -10.67 7.80 8.64
C LYS A 73 -11.55 7.49 7.44
N ILE A 74 -12.20 6.33 7.47
CA ILE A 74 -13.25 5.88 6.54
C ILE A 74 -14.50 5.61 7.38
N GLY A 75 -15.53 6.44 7.22
CA GLY A 75 -16.69 6.45 8.12
C GLY A 75 -16.26 6.54 9.59
N LYS A 76 -16.57 5.50 10.35
CA LYS A 76 -16.31 5.38 11.80
C LYS A 76 -14.95 4.75 12.18
N GLU A 77 -14.13 4.31 11.22
CA GLU A 77 -12.87 3.60 11.50
C GLU A 77 -11.64 4.29 10.87
N PHE A 78 -10.45 3.99 11.38
CA PHE A 78 -9.19 4.43 10.76
C PHE A 78 -8.82 3.51 9.59
N VAL A 79 -8.09 4.05 8.61
CA VAL A 79 -7.54 3.23 7.53
C VAL A 79 -6.65 2.13 8.11
N LYS A 80 -6.89 0.91 7.65
CA LYS A 80 -6.17 -0.32 8.00
C LYS A 80 -5.81 -1.06 6.73
N THR A 81 -4.91 -2.03 6.81
CA THR A 81 -4.68 -2.98 5.72
C THR A 81 -5.78 -4.04 5.70
N ALA A 82 -6.20 -4.46 4.51
CA ALA A 82 -7.16 -5.55 4.32
C ALA A 82 -6.60 -6.91 4.74
#